data_AF-A0A353PCI6-F1
#
_entry.id   AF-A0A353PCI6-F1
#
_cell.length_a   1.000
_cell.length_b   1.000
_cell.length_c   1.000
_cell.angle_alpha   90.00
_cell.angle_beta   90.00
_cell.angle_gamma   90.00
#
_symmetry.space_group_name_H-M   'P 1'
#
loop_
_entity.id
_entity.type
_entity.pdbx_description
1 polymer ?
#
loop_
_entity_poly.entity_id
_entity_poly.type
_entity_poly.pdbx_seq_one_letter_code
_entity_poly.pdbx_strand_id
1 'polypeptide(L)'
;MIRILGWAAFLLLGYGLLYLLSTEYRPARHGALLCTDPAALPGGRWNSAYDGAWMGAQACLYDPARIGLDDIPAVTDPRTFDSGNRQLVYVNGANHQVDWTLPELHLLAQQTGAPVVAVYNATQGGRVPDAIHDARLGVESPPVATLTQSIVMRLGAGSEIHLKANSQGAIHLRNALEQARRIMAQRMTAVQLAGALRRVRVETAGGATSRWPDGPRYVHYVNLRDPVPRRVGVLSEAAHPGAGAVLATFSAYDEEPLEPK
;
A
#
# COMPACT_ATOMS: atom_id res chain seq x y z
N MET A 1 -15.70 53.96 28.66
CA MET A 1 -16.72 52.92 28.95
C MET A 1 -16.64 51.85 27.88
N ILE A 2 -16.51 50.60 28.31
CA ILE A 2 -16.04 49.43 27.57
C ILE A 2 -17.22 48.48 27.33
N ARG A 3 -17.19 47.75 26.18
CA ARG A 3 -17.99 46.55 25.81
C ARG A 3 -19.48 46.83 25.61
N ILE A 4 -20.16 46.34 24.56
CA ILE A 4 -20.41 44.94 24.22
C ILE A 4 -20.75 44.88 22.72
N LEU A 5 -19.86 44.34 21.88
CA LEU A 5 -20.15 43.95 20.49
C LEU A 5 -19.00 43.06 20.03
N GLY A 6 -19.01 41.79 20.43
CA GLY A 6 -17.87 40.91 20.15
C GLY A 6 -18.03 39.43 20.50
N TRP A 7 -19.26 38.91 20.57
CA TRP A 7 -19.46 37.49 20.89
C TRP A 7 -20.40 36.73 19.96
N ALA A 8 -21.19 37.40 19.11
CA ALA A 8 -22.08 36.70 18.17
C ALA A 8 -21.39 36.28 16.86
N ALA A 9 -20.34 36.98 16.42
CA ALA A 9 -19.65 36.67 15.15
C ALA A 9 -18.62 35.54 15.27
N PHE A 10 -18.17 35.20 16.49
CA PHE A 10 -17.17 34.14 16.71
C PHE A 10 -17.77 32.73 16.80
N LEU A 11 -19.06 32.62 17.14
CA LEU A 11 -19.74 31.32 17.30
C LEU A 11 -20.25 30.74 15.96
N LEU A 12 -20.57 31.57 14.97
CA LEU A 12 -21.05 31.11 13.66
C LEU A 12 -19.93 30.75 12.68
N LEU A 13 -18.75 31.37 12.80
CA LEU A 13 -17.55 30.97 12.04
C LEU A 13 -16.86 29.72 12.61
N GLY A 14 -17.03 29.43 13.91
CA GLY A 14 -16.52 28.21 14.53
C GLY A 14 -17.27 26.95 14.08
N TYR A 15 -18.59 27.01 13.96
CA TYR A 15 -19.39 25.85 13.54
C TYR A 15 -19.32 25.58 12.04
N GLY A 16 -19.25 26.60 11.18
CA GLY A 16 -19.10 26.42 9.73
C GLY A 16 -17.76 25.80 9.34
N LEU A 17 -16.68 26.17 10.03
CA LEU A 17 -15.35 25.60 9.80
C LEU A 17 -15.24 24.17 10.38
N LEU A 18 -15.88 23.88 11.51
CA LEU A 18 -16.01 22.52 12.02
C LEU A 18 -16.88 21.63 11.12
N TYR A 19 -17.92 22.17 10.47
CA TYR A 19 -18.76 21.42 9.52
C TYR A 19 -18.03 21.11 8.20
N LEU A 20 -17.17 22.02 7.74
CA LEU A 20 -16.25 21.78 6.60
C LEU A 20 -15.06 20.89 6.97
N LEU A 21 -14.78 20.69 8.26
CA LEU A 21 -13.79 19.74 8.77
C LEU A 21 -14.42 18.38 9.16
N SER A 22 -15.76 18.27 9.15
CA SER A 22 -16.52 17.09 9.60
C SER A 22 -17.22 16.32 8.47
N THR A 23 -16.94 16.59 7.19
CA THR A 23 -17.18 15.57 6.17
C THR A 23 -16.08 14.53 6.28
N GLU A 24 -16.22 13.71 7.32
CA GLU A 24 -15.61 12.40 7.46
C GLU A 24 -15.79 11.72 6.09
N TYR A 25 -14.71 11.61 5.32
CA TYR A 25 -14.72 10.79 4.12
C TYR A 25 -14.85 9.36 4.62
N ARG A 26 -16.09 8.95 4.87
CA ARG A 26 -16.47 7.57 5.03
C ARG A 26 -16.41 7.03 3.62
N PRO A 27 -15.45 6.16 3.24
CA PRO A 27 -15.52 5.50 1.95
C PRO A 27 -16.94 4.94 1.83
N ALA A 28 -17.66 5.46 0.85
CA ALA A 28 -19.08 5.28 0.73
C ALA A 28 -19.39 3.77 0.56
N ARG A 29 -20.67 3.41 0.62
CA ARG A 29 -21.19 2.05 0.39
C ARG A 29 -20.83 1.58 -1.03
N HIS A 30 -19.59 1.19 -1.25
CA HIS A 30 -19.10 0.66 -2.51
C HIS A 30 -18.71 -0.77 -2.23
N GLY A 31 -19.60 -1.68 -2.63
CA GLY A 31 -19.33 -3.09 -2.55
C GLY A 31 -18.21 -3.45 -3.52
N ALA A 32 -17.38 -4.43 -3.16
CA ALA A 32 -16.51 -5.06 -4.16
C ALA A 32 -17.36 -5.45 -5.38
N LEU A 33 -16.81 -5.19 -6.56
CA LEU A 33 -17.44 -5.49 -7.85
C LEU A 33 -17.87 -6.97 -7.89
N LEU A 34 -18.96 -7.25 -8.59
CA LEU A 34 -19.49 -8.61 -8.75
C LEU A 34 -18.54 -9.44 -9.63
N CYS A 35 -17.48 -9.97 -9.01
CA CYS A 35 -16.61 -10.97 -9.61
C CYS A 35 -17.41 -12.26 -9.85
N THR A 36 -17.17 -12.91 -10.99
CA THR A 36 -17.85 -14.17 -11.37
C THR A 36 -17.01 -15.41 -11.08
N ASP A 37 -15.77 -15.25 -10.62
CA ASP A 37 -14.92 -16.36 -10.20
C ASP A 37 -15.49 -17.02 -8.93
N PRO A 38 -15.82 -18.33 -8.96
CA PRO A 38 -16.39 -19.04 -7.81
C PRO A 38 -15.40 -19.18 -6.63
N ALA A 39 -14.11 -19.00 -6.84
CA ALA A 39 -13.09 -19.00 -5.79
C ALA A 39 -12.96 -17.63 -5.09
N ALA A 40 -13.50 -16.56 -5.68
CA ALA A 40 -13.46 -15.24 -5.10
C ALA A 40 -14.41 -15.09 -3.90
N LEU A 41 -14.09 -14.14 -3.03
CA LEU A 41 -14.96 -13.67 -1.97
C LEU A 41 -16.24 -13.07 -2.56
N PRO A 42 -17.40 -13.25 -1.93
CA PRO A 42 -18.65 -12.68 -2.41
C PRO A 42 -18.57 -11.15 -2.40
N GLY A 43 -18.94 -10.53 -3.52
CA GLY A 43 -19.02 -9.08 -3.66
C GLY A 43 -20.14 -8.44 -2.84
N GLY A 44 -20.22 -7.11 -2.86
CA GLY A 44 -21.33 -6.36 -2.24
C GLY A 44 -21.19 -6.05 -0.74
N ARG A 45 -20.15 -6.54 -0.05
CA ARG A 45 -19.81 -6.12 1.33
C ARG A 45 -19.01 -4.82 1.34
N TRP A 46 -18.94 -4.17 2.50
CA TRP A 46 -18.09 -3.00 2.74
C TRP A 46 -16.61 -3.28 2.45
N ASN A 47 -15.88 -2.28 1.94
CA ASN A 47 -14.43 -2.38 1.65
C ASN A 47 -13.61 -2.96 2.82
N SER A 48 -13.92 -2.56 4.06
CA SER A 48 -13.25 -3.07 5.26
C SER A 48 -13.37 -4.58 5.46
N ALA A 49 -14.39 -5.24 4.87
CA ALA A 49 -14.54 -6.69 4.92
C ALA A 49 -13.53 -7.44 4.03
N TYR A 50 -12.83 -6.72 3.14
CA TYR A 50 -11.82 -7.27 2.25
C TYR A 50 -10.40 -6.80 2.58
N ASP A 51 -10.20 -6.15 3.75
CA ASP A 51 -8.88 -5.71 4.15
C ASP A 51 -7.90 -6.90 4.21
N GLY A 52 -6.75 -6.76 3.55
CA GLY A 52 -5.74 -7.80 3.41
C GLY A 52 -6.05 -8.90 2.38
N ALA A 53 -7.19 -8.85 1.70
CA ALA A 53 -7.49 -9.80 0.64
C ALA A 53 -6.52 -9.65 -0.55
N TRP A 54 -6.30 -10.74 -1.27
CA TRP A 54 -5.71 -10.66 -2.60
C TRP A 54 -6.69 -10.01 -3.56
N MET A 55 -6.20 -9.19 -4.47
CA MET A 55 -6.96 -8.62 -5.56
C MET A 55 -6.29 -8.98 -6.88
N GLY A 56 -7.06 -9.59 -7.78
CA GLY A 56 -6.61 -10.02 -9.10
C GLY A 56 -7.35 -9.31 -10.24
N ALA A 57 -7.33 -9.97 -11.40
CA ALA A 57 -8.10 -9.57 -12.58
C ALA A 57 -9.58 -9.38 -12.27
N GLN A 58 -10.24 -8.50 -13.02
CA GLN A 58 -11.68 -8.22 -12.92
C GLN A 58 -12.11 -7.75 -11.52
N ALA A 59 -11.19 -7.20 -10.72
CA ALA A 59 -11.40 -6.83 -9.32
C ALA A 59 -11.89 -7.98 -8.41
N CYS A 60 -11.58 -9.22 -8.78
CA CYS A 60 -11.84 -10.36 -7.93
C CYS A 60 -10.96 -10.32 -6.67
N LEU A 61 -11.60 -10.53 -5.51
CA LEU A 61 -10.94 -10.54 -4.21
C LEU A 61 -10.88 -11.96 -3.67
N TYR A 62 -9.76 -12.39 -3.11
CA TYR A 62 -9.57 -13.77 -2.65
C TYR A 62 -9.07 -13.80 -1.21
N ASP A 63 -9.54 -14.80 -0.46
CA ASP A 63 -9.12 -15.06 0.91
C ASP A 63 -7.68 -15.61 0.93
N PRO A 64 -6.70 -14.89 1.52
CA PRO A 64 -5.31 -15.31 1.56
C PRO A 64 -5.08 -16.58 2.40
N ALA A 65 -6.04 -16.96 3.26
CA ALA A 65 -6.00 -18.24 3.98
C ALA A 65 -6.36 -19.43 3.08
N ARG A 66 -7.00 -19.19 1.94
CA ARG A 66 -7.51 -20.24 1.03
C ARG A 66 -6.77 -20.29 -0.31
N ILE A 67 -6.43 -19.13 -0.86
CA ILE A 67 -5.87 -19.01 -2.21
C ILE A 67 -4.46 -18.43 -2.10
N GLY A 68 -3.49 -19.14 -2.68
CA GLY A 68 -2.09 -18.72 -2.72
C GLY A 68 -1.85 -17.65 -3.78
N LEU A 69 -0.78 -16.89 -3.63
CA LEU A 69 -0.37 -15.83 -4.56
C LEU A 69 -0.28 -16.29 -6.03
N ASP A 70 0.19 -17.53 -6.27
CA ASP A 70 0.35 -18.09 -7.60
C ASP A 70 -0.98 -18.51 -8.25
N ASP A 71 -2.05 -18.66 -7.46
CA ASP A 71 -3.36 -19.10 -7.92
C ASP A 71 -4.30 -17.92 -8.23
N ILE A 72 -3.85 -16.68 -7.98
CA ILE A 72 -4.62 -15.47 -8.26
C ILE A 72 -4.51 -15.11 -9.74
N PRO A 73 -5.63 -15.04 -10.49
CA PRO A 73 -5.61 -14.49 -11.84
C PRO A 73 -5.08 -13.06 -11.83
N ALA A 74 -3.93 -12.82 -12.46
CA ALA A 74 -3.27 -11.52 -12.45
C ALA A 74 -3.87 -10.56 -13.49
N VAL A 75 -3.81 -9.26 -13.21
CA VAL A 75 -4.05 -8.21 -14.20
C VAL A 75 -2.85 -8.15 -15.15
N THR A 76 -3.12 -8.19 -16.46
CA THR A 76 -2.11 -8.07 -17.52
C THR A 76 -2.59 -7.07 -18.58
N ASP A 77 -1.67 -6.36 -19.25
CA ASP A 77 -2.00 -5.58 -20.45
C ASP A 77 -1.50 -6.33 -21.70
N PRO A 78 -2.37 -6.74 -22.63
CA PRO A 78 -1.97 -7.56 -23.79
C PRO A 78 -1.00 -6.85 -24.74
N ARG A 79 -0.86 -5.52 -24.66
CA ARG A 79 0.05 -4.74 -25.53
C ARG A 79 1.49 -4.72 -25.01
N THR A 80 1.68 -4.89 -23.71
CA THR A 80 3.00 -4.79 -23.07
C THR A 80 3.39 -6.03 -22.28
N PHE A 81 2.48 -6.99 -22.11
CA PHE A 81 2.72 -8.22 -21.37
C PHE A 81 3.90 -9.01 -21.94
N ASP A 82 4.85 -9.32 -21.06
CA ASP A 82 5.98 -10.20 -21.35
C ASP A 82 5.97 -11.36 -20.35
N SER A 83 5.85 -12.59 -20.85
CA SER A 83 5.88 -13.80 -20.02
C SER A 83 7.20 -14.01 -19.27
N GLY A 84 8.28 -13.33 -19.67
CA GLY A 84 9.55 -13.31 -18.96
C GLY A 84 9.55 -12.38 -17.73
N ASN A 85 8.59 -11.46 -17.64
CA ASN A 85 8.45 -10.59 -16.49
C ASN A 85 7.85 -11.33 -15.30
N ARG A 86 8.35 -10.97 -14.11
CA ARG A 86 7.90 -11.57 -12.86
C ARG A 86 6.63 -10.91 -12.39
N GLN A 87 5.78 -11.69 -11.73
CA GLN A 87 4.59 -11.17 -11.07
C GLN A 87 4.95 -10.06 -10.07
N LEU A 88 4.28 -8.93 -10.21
CA LEU A 88 4.37 -7.79 -9.31
C LEU A 88 3.23 -7.88 -8.29
N VAL A 89 3.60 -7.83 -7.01
CA VAL A 89 2.64 -7.74 -5.91
C VAL A 89 2.55 -6.28 -5.46
N TYR A 90 1.39 -5.67 -5.67
CA TYR A 90 1.11 -4.28 -5.33
C TYR A 90 0.37 -4.13 -4.00
N VAL A 91 0.56 -3.01 -3.30
CA VAL A 91 -0.20 -2.64 -2.09
C VAL A 91 -0.62 -1.19 -2.23
N ASN A 92 -1.94 -0.96 -2.25
CA ASN A 92 -2.51 0.37 -2.45
C ASN A 92 -2.30 1.31 -1.26
N GLY A 93 -2.50 2.60 -1.53
CA GLY A 93 -2.44 3.66 -0.52
C GLY A 93 -3.62 3.64 0.45
N ALA A 94 -3.67 4.63 1.33
CA ALA A 94 -4.82 4.82 2.20
C ALA A 94 -6.04 5.32 1.42
N ASN A 95 -7.22 5.14 1.99
CA ASN A 95 -8.49 5.65 1.47
C ASN A 95 -8.86 5.20 0.05
N HIS A 96 -8.38 4.02 -0.36
CA HIS A 96 -8.70 3.44 -1.65
C HIS A 96 -9.91 2.53 -1.57
N GLN A 97 -10.71 2.57 -2.63
CA GLN A 97 -11.79 1.62 -2.85
C GLN A 97 -11.32 0.53 -3.81
N VAL A 98 -11.94 -0.66 -3.77
CA VAL A 98 -11.59 -1.77 -4.67
C VAL A 98 -11.66 -1.36 -6.14
N ASP A 99 -12.68 -0.59 -6.52
CA ASP A 99 -12.87 -0.08 -7.88
C ASP A 99 -11.82 0.97 -8.30
N TRP A 100 -11.17 1.64 -7.34
CA TRP A 100 -10.07 2.57 -7.61
C TRP A 100 -8.73 1.86 -7.73
N THR A 101 -8.52 0.79 -6.96
CA THR A 101 -7.29 -0.01 -7.04
C THR A 101 -7.19 -0.74 -8.38
N LEU A 102 -8.30 -1.15 -9.00
CA LEU A 102 -8.26 -1.88 -10.26
C LEU A 102 -7.58 -1.09 -11.41
N PRO A 103 -7.96 0.18 -11.69
CA PRO A 103 -7.22 1.03 -12.63
C PRO A 103 -5.71 1.13 -12.35
N GLU A 104 -5.30 1.19 -11.07
CA GLU A 104 -3.88 1.20 -10.71
C GLU A 104 -3.17 -0.09 -11.14
N LEU A 105 -3.81 -1.25 -10.94
CA LEU A 105 -3.24 -2.53 -11.39
C LEU A 105 -3.07 -2.57 -12.91
N HIS A 106 -4.05 -2.04 -13.65
CA HIS A 106 -3.95 -1.96 -15.11
C HIS A 106 -2.81 -1.03 -15.56
N LEU A 107 -2.66 0.14 -14.92
CA LEU A 107 -1.56 1.05 -15.22
C LEU A 107 -0.20 0.43 -14.89
N LEU A 108 -0.08 -0.26 -13.77
CA LEU A 108 1.14 -0.98 -13.42
C LEU A 108 1.43 -2.09 -14.42
N ALA A 109 0.44 -2.89 -14.81
CA ALA A 109 0.60 -3.95 -15.81
C ALA A 109 1.03 -3.36 -17.16
N GLN A 110 0.42 -2.26 -17.57
CA GLN A 110 0.76 -1.54 -18.81
C GLN A 110 2.21 -1.03 -18.77
N GLN A 111 2.61 -0.35 -17.70
CA GLN A 111 3.92 0.31 -17.59
C GLN A 111 5.07 -0.67 -17.41
N THR A 112 4.83 -1.78 -16.72
CA THR A 112 5.89 -2.75 -16.38
C THR A 112 5.92 -3.94 -17.35
N GLY A 113 4.83 -4.21 -18.05
CA GLY A 113 4.65 -5.45 -18.82
C GLY A 113 4.58 -6.70 -17.94
N ALA A 114 4.44 -6.55 -16.63
CA ALA A 114 4.37 -7.66 -15.68
C ALA A 114 2.92 -8.05 -15.37
N PRO A 115 2.65 -9.31 -15.01
CA PRO A 115 1.40 -9.68 -14.38
C PRO A 115 1.32 -9.05 -12.98
N VAL A 116 0.22 -8.36 -12.66
CA VAL A 116 0.04 -7.62 -11.40
C VAL A 116 -1.10 -8.22 -10.58
N VAL A 117 -0.83 -8.44 -9.30
CA VAL A 117 -1.83 -8.73 -8.27
C VAL A 117 -1.63 -7.75 -7.13
N ALA A 118 -2.64 -7.55 -6.30
CA ALA A 118 -2.51 -6.67 -5.14
C ALA A 118 -2.92 -7.32 -3.83
N VAL A 119 -2.39 -6.78 -2.73
CA VAL A 119 -2.98 -6.93 -1.40
C VAL A 119 -3.79 -5.67 -1.14
N TYR A 120 -5.10 -5.83 -1.02
CA TYR A 120 -6.01 -4.70 -0.82
C TYR A 120 -5.90 -4.16 0.61
N ASN A 121 -5.57 -2.88 0.74
CA ASN A 121 -5.56 -2.14 1.99
C ASN A 121 -6.83 -1.28 2.06
N ALA A 122 -7.81 -1.73 2.84
CA ALA A 122 -9.13 -1.11 2.84
C ALA A 122 -9.14 0.26 3.56
N THR A 123 -8.29 0.44 4.58
CA THR A 123 -8.26 1.57 5.54
C THR A 123 -9.62 2.05 6.07
N GLN A 124 -9.76 2.17 7.39
CA GLN A 124 -11.03 2.58 8.01
C GLN A 124 -11.36 4.09 7.89
N GLY A 125 -10.83 4.82 6.89
CA GLY A 125 -11.27 6.18 6.56
C GLY A 125 -10.73 7.32 7.44
N GLY A 126 -9.48 7.26 7.91
CA GLY A 126 -8.81 8.40 8.55
C GLY A 126 -8.18 9.37 7.54
N ARG A 127 -7.99 10.65 7.90
CA ARG A 127 -7.21 11.59 7.07
C ARG A 127 -5.82 11.01 6.83
N VAL A 128 -5.20 11.29 5.68
CA VAL A 128 -3.83 10.83 5.35
C VAL A 128 -2.84 10.99 6.53
N PRO A 129 -2.81 12.10 7.30
CA PRO A 129 -1.94 12.20 8.47
C PRO A 129 -2.29 11.23 9.62
N ASP A 130 -3.57 10.97 9.86
CA ASP A 130 -4.08 10.13 10.96
C ASP A 130 -3.89 8.64 10.62
N ALA A 131 -4.21 8.25 9.38
CA ALA A 131 -3.98 6.91 8.86
C ALA A 131 -2.48 6.55 8.85
N ILE A 132 -1.61 7.53 8.59
CA ILE A 132 -0.15 7.37 8.69
C ILE A 132 0.30 7.29 10.16
N HIS A 133 -0.33 8.04 11.07
CA HIS A 133 0.00 8.01 12.50
C HIS A 133 -0.37 6.67 13.14
N ASP A 134 -1.54 6.13 12.83
CA ASP A 134 -2.03 4.85 13.39
C ASP A 134 -1.24 3.64 12.85
N ALA A 135 -0.78 3.70 11.59
CA ALA A 135 0.02 2.65 10.98
C ALA A 135 1.47 2.58 11.52
N ARG A 136 1.94 3.58 12.29
CA ARG A 136 3.37 3.74 12.64
C ARG A 136 3.96 2.77 13.65
N LEU A 137 3.21 1.85 14.25
CA LEU A 137 3.70 1.10 15.41
C LEU A 137 3.56 -0.41 15.28
N GLY A 138 4.23 -1.03 14.31
CA GLY A 138 4.39 -2.50 14.27
C GLY A 138 3.08 -3.29 14.36
N VAL A 139 1.96 -2.65 14.02
CA VAL A 139 0.61 -3.16 14.22
C VAL A 139 0.39 -4.28 13.21
N GLU A 140 -0.03 -5.44 13.71
CA GLU A 140 -0.56 -6.49 12.87
C GLU A 140 -1.83 -5.98 12.21
N SER A 141 -1.83 -5.92 10.89
CA SER A 141 -3.01 -5.65 10.09
C SER A 141 -3.21 -6.78 9.07
N PRO A 142 -4.43 -7.01 8.57
CA PRO A 142 -4.67 -8.04 7.56
C PRO A 142 -3.75 -7.92 6.33
N PRO A 143 -3.48 -6.73 5.75
CA PRO A 143 -2.48 -6.59 4.68
C PRO A 143 -1.08 -7.04 5.10
N VAL A 144 -0.65 -6.71 6.31
CA VAL A 144 0.67 -7.13 6.83
C VAL A 144 0.75 -8.65 6.95
N ALA A 145 -0.30 -9.32 7.42
CA ALA A 145 -0.34 -10.77 7.54
C ALA A 145 -0.21 -11.45 6.17
N THR A 146 -1.01 -11.01 5.19
CA THR A 146 -0.98 -11.54 3.81
C THR A 146 0.39 -11.36 3.16
N LEU A 147 0.97 -10.16 3.27
CA LEU A 147 2.30 -9.87 2.74
C LEU A 147 3.38 -10.70 3.44
N THR A 148 3.33 -10.81 4.77
CA THR A 148 4.29 -11.58 5.57
C THR A 148 4.30 -13.04 5.15
N GLN A 149 3.12 -13.66 5.07
CA GLN A 149 2.96 -15.04 4.65
C GLN A 149 3.57 -15.25 3.26
N SER A 150 3.26 -14.37 2.32
CA SER A 150 3.75 -14.44 0.93
C SER A 150 5.27 -14.31 0.83
N ILE A 151 5.86 -13.37 1.56
CA ILE A 151 7.31 -13.18 1.60
C ILE A 151 7.98 -14.43 2.18
N VAL A 152 7.49 -14.93 3.32
CA VAL A 152 8.04 -16.13 3.96
C VAL A 152 7.95 -17.35 3.04
N MET A 153 6.80 -17.57 2.39
CA MET A 153 6.61 -18.70 1.48
C MET A 153 7.53 -18.61 0.25
N ARG A 154 7.56 -17.45 -0.43
CA ARG A 154 8.43 -17.25 -1.61
C ARG A 154 9.90 -17.44 -1.27
N LEU A 155 10.38 -16.78 -0.21
CA LEU A 155 11.79 -16.87 0.19
C LEU A 155 12.16 -18.25 0.73
N GLY A 156 11.26 -18.91 1.46
CA GLY A 156 11.43 -20.29 1.92
C GLY A 156 11.55 -21.29 0.77
N ALA A 157 10.84 -21.04 -0.34
CA ALA A 157 10.97 -21.79 -1.59
C ALA A 157 12.18 -21.36 -2.45
N GLY A 158 13.03 -20.45 -1.97
CA GLY A 158 14.16 -19.90 -2.72
C GLY A 158 13.76 -19.00 -3.90
N SER A 159 12.48 -18.65 -4.02
CA SER A 159 11.93 -17.83 -5.09
C SER A 159 12.14 -16.34 -4.81
N GLU A 160 12.19 -15.54 -5.88
CA GLU A 160 12.22 -14.08 -5.77
C GLU A 160 10.80 -13.52 -5.67
N ILE A 161 10.65 -12.35 -5.04
CA ILE A 161 9.38 -11.64 -4.94
C ILE A 161 9.60 -10.17 -5.29
N HIS A 162 8.70 -9.62 -6.12
CA HIS A 162 8.72 -8.21 -6.51
C HIS A 162 7.48 -7.52 -5.93
N LEU A 163 7.74 -6.55 -5.06
CA LEU A 163 6.74 -5.85 -4.28
C LEU A 163 6.73 -4.38 -4.67
N LYS A 164 5.55 -3.79 -4.81
CA LYS A 164 5.38 -2.35 -4.99
C LYS A 164 4.33 -1.82 -4.03
N ALA A 165 4.56 -0.64 -3.46
CA ALA A 165 3.61 -0.04 -2.54
C ALA A 165 3.53 1.48 -2.66
N ASN A 166 2.34 2.03 -2.53
CA ASN A 166 2.10 3.48 -2.55
C ASN A 166 1.74 4.00 -1.17
N SER A 167 2.14 5.24 -0.85
CA SER A 167 1.66 5.98 0.32
C SER A 167 1.69 5.15 1.61
N GLN A 168 0.53 4.89 2.25
CA GLN A 168 0.41 4.06 3.45
C GLN A 168 0.69 2.57 3.22
N GLY A 169 0.46 2.04 2.01
CA GLY A 169 0.83 0.67 1.64
C GLY A 169 2.30 0.37 1.90
N ALA A 170 3.18 1.39 1.79
CA ALA A 170 4.59 1.27 2.11
C ALA A 170 4.84 0.92 3.60
N ILE A 171 3.97 1.37 4.51
CA ILE A 171 4.03 1.03 5.94
C ILE A 171 3.69 -0.44 6.14
N HIS A 172 2.62 -0.94 5.51
CA HIS A 172 2.23 -2.35 5.57
C HIS A 172 3.34 -3.25 5.03
N LEU A 173 3.90 -2.88 3.88
CA LEU A 173 5.00 -3.61 3.27
C LEU A 173 6.25 -3.64 4.16
N ARG A 174 6.63 -2.51 4.75
CA ARG A 174 7.76 -2.43 5.69
C ARG A 174 7.54 -3.32 6.92
N ASN A 175 6.36 -3.26 7.52
CA ASN A 175 6.01 -4.09 8.67
C ASN A 175 6.04 -5.58 8.32
N ALA A 176 5.55 -5.95 7.13
CA ALA A 176 5.57 -7.32 6.65
C ALA A 176 7.00 -7.84 6.41
N LEU A 177 7.90 -7.01 5.86
CA LEU A 177 9.31 -7.36 5.70
C LEU A 177 10.00 -7.59 7.05
N GLU A 178 9.73 -6.77 8.04
CA GLU A 178 10.25 -6.94 9.41
C GLU A 178 9.73 -8.23 10.05
N GLN A 179 8.44 -8.52 9.91
CA GLN A 179 7.85 -9.77 10.42
C GLN A 179 8.42 -11.00 9.72
N ALA A 180 8.49 -10.99 8.38
CA ALA A 180 9.06 -12.08 7.61
C ALA A 180 10.53 -12.32 7.98
N ARG A 181 11.32 -11.26 8.14
CA ARG A 181 12.71 -11.35 8.62
C ARG A 181 12.79 -12.02 9.99
N ARG A 182 11.95 -11.64 10.96
CA ARG A 182 11.91 -12.26 12.30
C ARG A 182 11.54 -13.74 12.24
N ILE A 183 10.53 -14.10 11.45
CA ILE A 183 10.09 -15.50 11.29
C ILE A 183 11.20 -16.35 10.67
N MET A 184 11.83 -15.87 9.59
CA MET A 184 12.90 -16.60 8.92
C MET A 184 14.17 -16.71 9.78
N ALA A 185 14.50 -15.69 10.57
CA ALA A 185 15.66 -15.70 11.48
C ALA A 185 15.59 -16.81 12.54
N GLN A 186 14.39 -17.32 12.86
CA GLN A 186 14.24 -18.47 13.77
C GLN A 186 14.72 -19.79 13.16
N ARG A 187 14.85 -19.85 11.83
CA ARG A 187 15.12 -21.09 11.06
C ARG A 187 16.35 -21.00 10.17
N MET A 188 16.94 -19.81 10.03
CA MET A 188 18.06 -19.52 9.14
C MET A 188 19.22 -18.92 9.91
N THR A 189 20.44 -19.27 9.52
CA THR A 189 21.64 -18.51 9.93
C THR A 189 21.61 -17.10 9.37
N ALA A 190 22.39 -16.18 9.94
CA ALA A 190 22.48 -14.80 9.45
C ALA A 190 22.87 -14.71 7.96
N VAL A 191 23.77 -15.58 7.49
CA VAL A 191 24.20 -15.62 6.08
C VAL A 191 23.07 -16.10 5.16
N GLN A 192 22.35 -17.15 5.56
CA GLN A 192 21.20 -17.65 4.81
C GLN A 192 20.09 -16.60 4.74
N LEU A 193 19.79 -15.95 5.87
CA LEU A 193 18.79 -14.89 5.94
C LEU A 193 19.17 -13.71 5.03
N ALA A 194 20.42 -13.26 5.08
CA ALA A 194 20.90 -12.20 4.21
C ALA A 194 20.81 -12.59 2.72
N GLY A 195 21.14 -13.85 2.38
CA GLY A 195 20.98 -14.39 1.03
C GLY A 195 19.52 -14.44 0.57
N ALA A 196 18.60 -14.82 1.46
CA ALA A 196 17.17 -14.85 1.18
C ALA A 196 16.61 -13.43 0.96
N LEU A 197 16.92 -12.47 1.83
CA LEU A 197 16.41 -11.10 1.72
C LEU A 197 16.83 -10.40 0.43
N ARG A 198 18.01 -10.71 -0.12
CA ARG A 198 18.47 -10.18 -1.42
C ARG A 198 17.58 -10.57 -2.61
N ARG A 199 16.72 -11.58 -2.47
CA ARG A 199 15.75 -12.03 -3.48
C ARG A 199 14.48 -11.18 -3.50
N VAL A 200 14.30 -10.31 -2.51
CA VAL A 200 13.19 -9.36 -2.44
C VAL A 200 13.53 -8.10 -3.23
N ARG A 201 12.66 -7.71 -4.17
CA ARG A 201 12.69 -6.40 -4.84
C ARG A 201 11.52 -5.57 -4.32
N VAL A 202 11.80 -4.33 -3.96
CA VAL A 202 10.80 -3.40 -3.42
C VAL A 202 10.86 -2.09 -4.19
N GLU A 203 9.71 -1.67 -4.67
CA GLU A 203 9.49 -0.35 -5.22
C GLU A 203 8.47 0.42 -4.36
N THR A 204 8.69 1.71 -4.15
CA THR A 204 7.67 2.54 -3.48
C THR A 204 7.48 3.87 -4.18
N ALA A 205 6.23 4.35 -4.25
CA ALA A 205 5.94 5.73 -4.66
C ALA A 205 5.29 6.49 -3.51
N GLY A 206 5.84 7.66 -3.15
CA GLY A 206 5.28 8.52 -2.10
C GLY A 206 5.18 7.84 -0.72
N GLY A 207 6.04 6.84 -0.45
CA GLY A 207 5.88 5.95 0.70
C GLY A 207 5.95 6.66 2.06
N ALA A 208 4.99 6.36 2.94
CA ALA A 208 4.82 7.00 4.24
C ALA A 208 5.63 6.36 5.39
N THR A 209 6.81 5.81 5.08
CA THR A 209 7.70 5.22 6.09
C THR A 209 9.16 5.51 5.80
N SER A 210 9.91 5.87 6.84
CA SER A 210 11.30 6.33 6.73
C SER A 210 12.34 5.26 7.03
N ARG A 211 11.95 4.10 7.57
CA ARG A 211 12.88 3.05 8.03
C ARG A 211 12.54 1.70 7.41
N TRP A 212 13.47 1.14 6.65
CA TRP A 212 13.32 -0.13 5.94
C TRP A 212 14.38 -1.14 6.39
N PRO A 213 14.05 -2.44 6.53
CA PRO A 213 15.06 -3.44 6.90
C PRO A 213 16.11 -3.60 5.80
N ASP A 214 17.37 -3.84 6.19
CA ASP A 214 18.43 -4.14 5.23
C ASP A 214 18.25 -5.52 4.59
N GLY A 215 18.74 -5.68 3.36
CA GLY A 215 18.76 -6.95 2.63
C GLY A 215 18.02 -6.90 1.29
N PRO A 216 16.75 -6.46 1.24
CA PRO A 216 16.03 -6.28 -0.02
C PRO A 216 16.66 -5.23 -0.93
N ARG A 217 16.34 -5.31 -2.22
CA ARG A 217 16.73 -4.32 -3.23
C ARG A 217 15.64 -3.28 -3.36
N TYR A 218 15.93 -2.05 -2.94
CA TYR A 218 14.94 -0.97 -2.87
C TYR A 218 15.12 0.07 -3.98
N VAL A 219 13.99 0.51 -4.55
CA VAL A 219 13.86 1.75 -5.31
C VAL A 219 12.72 2.57 -4.72
N HIS A 220 13.01 3.77 -4.25
CA HIS A 220 12.01 4.71 -3.76
C HIS A 220 11.83 5.85 -4.75
N TYR A 221 10.67 5.91 -5.39
CA TYR A 221 10.24 7.00 -6.25
C TYR A 221 9.67 8.13 -5.40
N VAL A 222 10.30 9.30 -5.49
CA VAL A 222 9.98 10.45 -4.66
C VAL A 222 9.72 11.69 -5.50
N ASN A 223 8.46 12.12 -5.56
CA ASN A 223 8.13 13.44 -6.05
C ASN A 223 8.54 14.48 -4.99
N LEU A 224 9.45 15.39 -5.32
CA LEU A 224 9.94 16.42 -4.40
C LEU A 224 8.85 17.42 -3.97
N ARG A 225 7.71 17.44 -4.68
CA ARG A 225 6.52 18.23 -4.35
C ARG A 225 5.55 17.51 -3.42
N ASP A 226 5.68 16.19 -3.28
CA ASP A 226 4.93 15.43 -2.29
C ASP A 226 5.51 15.69 -0.89
N PRO A 227 4.73 16.22 0.07
CA PRO A 227 5.21 16.46 1.42
C PRO A 227 5.42 15.17 2.24
N VAL A 228 4.83 14.03 1.84
CA VAL A 228 4.87 12.77 2.61
C VAL A 228 6.31 12.25 2.74
N PRO A 229 7.10 12.04 1.66
CA PRO A 229 8.47 11.56 1.76
C PRO A 229 9.37 12.39 2.68
N ARG A 230 9.21 13.72 2.72
CA ARG A 230 10.01 14.62 3.56
C ARG A 230 9.59 14.60 5.02
N ARG A 231 8.30 14.51 5.30
CA ARG A 231 7.79 14.56 6.67
C ARG A 231 7.95 13.21 7.37
N VAL A 232 7.77 12.12 6.63
CA VAL A 232 7.49 10.81 7.23
C VAL A 232 8.08 9.62 6.47
N GLY A 233 8.56 9.86 5.25
CA GLY A 233 9.13 8.85 4.37
C GLY A 233 10.65 8.90 4.31
N VAL A 234 11.20 8.39 3.22
CA VAL A 234 12.64 8.19 3.04
C VAL A 234 13.47 9.47 2.88
N LEU A 235 12.84 10.65 2.82
CA LEU A 235 13.53 11.95 2.86
C LEU A 235 13.41 12.64 4.23
N SER A 236 12.84 11.98 5.25
CA SER A 236 12.78 12.54 6.60
C SER A 236 14.14 12.55 7.28
N GLU A 237 14.27 13.36 8.32
CA GLU A 237 15.44 13.31 9.19
C GLU A 237 15.60 11.90 9.80
N ALA A 238 16.84 11.42 9.89
CA ALA A 238 17.20 10.08 10.35
C ALA A 238 16.51 8.92 9.58
N ALA A 239 16.09 9.15 8.33
CA ALA A 239 15.60 8.10 7.46
C ALA A 239 16.66 7.03 7.21
N HIS A 240 16.21 5.78 7.16
CA HIS A 240 16.98 4.60 6.76
C HIS A 240 16.24 3.92 5.61
N PRO A 241 16.51 4.26 4.35
CA PRO A 241 15.81 3.69 3.19
C PRO A 241 16.15 2.22 2.93
N GLY A 242 17.04 1.63 3.73
CA GLY A 242 17.59 0.29 3.52
C GLY A 242 18.96 0.36 2.83
N ALA A 243 19.86 -0.55 3.21
CA ALA A 243 21.21 -0.60 2.68
C ALA A 243 21.22 -0.75 1.15
N GLY A 244 21.89 0.20 0.47
CA GLY A 244 22.00 0.22 -0.99
C GLY A 244 20.73 0.63 -1.74
N ALA A 245 19.74 1.20 -1.04
CA ALA A 245 18.52 1.71 -1.66
C ALA A 245 18.79 2.83 -2.67
N VAL A 246 18.04 2.83 -3.77
CA VAL A 246 18.04 3.90 -4.77
C VAL A 246 16.90 4.87 -4.47
N LEU A 247 17.21 6.18 -4.38
CA LEU A 247 16.22 7.24 -4.29
C LEU A 247 16.05 7.90 -5.66
N ALA A 248 15.01 7.51 -6.40
CA ALA A 248 14.66 8.10 -7.68
C ALA A 248 13.80 9.35 -7.45
N THR A 249 14.46 10.50 -7.32
CA THR A 249 13.77 11.79 -7.07
C THR A 249 13.38 12.46 -8.38
N PHE A 250 12.19 13.08 -8.39
CA PHE A 250 11.69 13.85 -9.53
C PHE A 250 10.82 15.00 -9.03
N SER A 251 10.46 15.95 -9.90
CA SER A 251 9.59 17.08 -9.56
C SER A 251 8.57 17.25 -10.68
N ALA A 252 7.35 16.78 -10.45
CA ALA A 252 6.28 16.80 -11.46
C ALA A 252 4.98 17.31 -10.83
N TYR A 253 4.15 17.99 -11.63
CA TYR A 253 2.76 18.24 -11.28
C TYR A 253 1.98 16.98 -11.62
N ASP A 254 1.08 16.59 -10.73
CA ASP A 254 0.07 15.61 -11.06
C ASP A 254 -1.11 16.37 -11.67
N GLU A 255 -1.11 16.47 -13.00
CA GLU A 255 -2.15 17.17 -13.76
C GLU A 255 -3.43 16.32 -13.86
N GLU A 256 -3.32 15.00 -13.69
CA GLU A 256 -4.41 14.03 -13.75
C GLU A 256 -4.31 12.99 -12.60
N PRO A 257 -4.50 13.41 -11.34
CA PRO A 257 -4.40 12.47 -10.23
C PRO A 257 -5.50 11.42 -10.32
N LEU A 258 -5.11 10.16 -10.25
CA LEU A 258 -6.03 9.02 -10.16
C LEU A 258 -6.82 9.01 -8.85
N GLU A 259 -6.24 9.60 -7.80
CA GLU A 259 -6.88 9.79 -6.51
C GLU A 259 -7.72 11.09 -6.54
N PRO A 260 -9.02 11.04 -6.19
CA PRO A 260 -9.80 12.27 -6.02
C PRO A 260 -9.22 13.12 -4.88
N LYS A 261 -9.03 14.42 -5.15
CA LYS A 261 -8.50 15.40 -4.19
C LYS A 261 -9.48 15.73 -3.07
#